data_AF-A0A9P1DAP9-F1
#
_entry.id   AF-A0A9P1DAP9-F1
#
_cell.length_a   1.000
_cell.length_b   1.000
_cell.length_c   1.000
_cell.angle_alpha   90.00
_cell.angle_beta   90.00
_cell.angle_gamma   90.00
#
_symmetry.space_group_name_H-M   'P 1'
#
loop_
_entity.id
_entity.type
_entity.pdbx_description
1 polymer ?
#
loop_
_entity_poly.entity_id
_entity_poly.type
_entity_poly.pdbx_seq_one_letter_code
_entity_poly.pdbx_strand_id
1 'polypeptide(L)'
;MVLLTAIEAGAPVPPLGRMMQGKEERSPLCEADQDIDSEGQPRNLPRLVGELPSDRTARRRALESRLRIAHAKVASFIERPMIHWRCAIVGLLVLALIRTAAVLQGNVPGYSVYAMHFLTTSSDVICVVCSLPLFAFGTRGACVQKGCLGPMLTLVFAMSLVDYSAFCAYMLVATPRPLAPGSRSMLDVLEAMVGVWEWALLASVALQTALCASSWRVYRALRMAGLYAPEKPSDVARDRQKDISFLEIVCEAEDIESLEQMELTCCEVPPSEEVTITSASSGITN
;
A
#
# COMPACT_ATOMS: atom_id res chain seq x y z
N MET A 1 0.23 0.91 19.99
CA MET A 1 -1.12 0.44 19.62
C MET A 1 -2.18 1.55 19.55
N VAL A 2 -2.22 2.54 20.46
CA VAL A 2 -3.24 3.62 20.42
C VAL A 2 -3.15 4.54 19.18
N LEU A 3 -1.97 4.66 18.56
CA LEU A 3 -1.81 5.43 17.32
C LEU A 3 -2.37 4.72 16.08
N LEU A 4 -2.47 3.39 16.10
CA LEU A 4 -3.09 2.61 15.02
C LEU A 4 -4.62 2.70 15.07
N THR A 5 -5.21 2.71 16.27
CA THR A 5 -6.66 2.89 16.44
C THR A 5 -7.12 4.32 16.09
N ALA A 6 -6.27 5.34 16.21
CA ALA A 6 -6.59 6.69 15.73
C ALA A 6 -6.59 6.81 14.19
N ILE A 7 -5.89 5.92 13.48
CA ILE A 7 -5.90 5.84 12.01
C ILE A 7 -7.10 5.01 11.52
N GLU A 8 -7.57 4.08 12.35
CA GLU A 8 -8.73 3.21 12.13
C GLU A 8 -10.07 3.85 12.49
N ALA A 9 -10.06 5.00 13.19
CA ALA A 9 -11.20 5.90 13.30
C ALA A 9 -11.48 6.55 11.93
N GLY A 10 -11.96 5.72 10.99
CA GLY A 10 -12.53 6.13 9.73
C GLY A 10 -13.59 7.18 10.03
N ALA A 11 -13.24 8.44 9.79
CA ALA A 11 -14.25 9.44 9.50
C ALA A 11 -15.13 8.80 8.41
N PRO A 12 -16.44 8.63 8.68
CA PRO A 12 -17.34 8.01 7.71
C PRO A 12 -17.19 8.79 6.42
N VAL A 13 -16.73 8.11 5.36
CA VAL A 13 -16.83 8.65 4.01
C VAL A 13 -18.32 8.93 3.83
N PRO A 14 -18.74 10.21 3.66
CA PRO A 14 -20.15 10.50 3.50
C PRO A 14 -20.67 9.69 2.32
N PRO A 15 -21.86 9.06 2.43
CA PRO A 15 -22.41 8.26 1.36
C PRO A 15 -22.42 9.09 0.08
N LEU A 16 -21.71 8.59 -0.93
CA LEU A 16 -21.52 9.20 -2.23
C LEU A 16 -22.83 9.10 -3.03
N GLY A 17 -23.87 9.80 -2.58
CA GLY A 17 -25.21 9.58 -3.07
C GLY A 17 -26.15 10.74 -2.77
N ARG A 18 -25.78 12.00 -3.12
CA ARG A 18 -26.80 13.06 -3.29
C ARG A 18 -26.34 14.36 -3.94
N MET A 19 -25.60 14.35 -5.05
CA MET A 19 -25.44 15.58 -5.86
C MET A 19 -25.36 15.27 -7.36
N MET A 20 -26.45 14.73 -7.89
CA MET A 20 -26.93 14.96 -9.26
C MET A 20 -28.40 14.55 -9.26
N GLN A 21 -29.28 15.33 -8.63
CA GLN A 21 -30.69 15.33 -9.02
C GLN A 21 -30.77 16.04 -10.38
N GLY A 22 -30.34 15.32 -11.42
CA GLY A 22 -30.74 15.59 -12.79
C GLY A 22 -32.22 15.27 -12.87
N LYS A 23 -32.99 16.28 -13.25
CA LYS A 23 -34.42 16.25 -13.52
C LYS A 23 -34.74 15.06 -14.45
N GLU A 24 -35.26 13.99 -13.87
CA GLU A 24 -35.73 12.81 -14.58
C GLU A 24 -37.04 13.18 -15.27
N GLU A 25 -36.94 13.48 -16.56
CA GLU A 25 -38.07 13.75 -17.42
C GLU A 25 -38.78 12.42 -17.71
N ARG A 26 -39.91 12.19 -17.05
CA ARG A 26 -40.83 11.07 -17.29
C ARG A 26 -41.20 11.05 -18.78
N SER A 27 -40.92 9.94 -19.45
CA SER A 27 -41.66 9.52 -20.65
C SER A 27 -42.57 8.34 -20.29
N PRO A 28 -43.78 8.27 -20.84
CA PRO A 28 -44.85 7.41 -20.36
C PRO A 28 -44.75 5.96 -20.90
N LEU A 29 -45.41 5.08 -20.14
CA LEU A 29 -45.79 3.72 -20.45
C LEU A 29 -46.09 3.46 -21.94
N CYS A 30 -45.52 2.36 -22.46
CA CYS A 30 -46.26 1.45 -23.32
C CYS A 30 -46.14 0.04 -22.71
N GLU A 31 -47.23 -0.42 -22.10
CA GLU A 31 -47.51 -1.84 -21.91
C GLU A 31 -47.64 -2.50 -23.29
N ALA A 32 -46.97 -3.63 -23.46
CA ALA A 32 -47.36 -4.65 -24.42
C ALA A 32 -46.95 -6.00 -23.85
N ASP A 33 -47.94 -6.72 -23.33
CA ASP A 33 -47.92 -8.18 -23.21
C ASP A 33 -47.42 -8.82 -24.50
N GLN A 34 -46.53 -9.80 -24.37
CA GLN A 34 -46.58 -11.02 -25.17
C GLN A 34 -45.68 -12.10 -24.57
N ASP A 35 -46.34 -13.10 -24.00
CA ASP A 35 -45.90 -14.50 -24.02
C ASP A 35 -45.36 -14.89 -25.40
N ILE A 36 -44.34 -15.74 -25.45
CA ILE A 36 -44.22 -16.89 -26.38
C ILE A 36 -42.94 -17.65 -26.01
N ASP A 37 -43.15 -18.87 -25.51
CA ASP A 37 -42.19 -19.96 -25.50
C ASP A 37 -41.66 -20.22 -26.91
N SER A 38 -40.33 -20.24 -27.08
CA SER A 38 -39.69 -20.86 -28.24
C SER A 38 -38.23 -21.20 -27.92
N GLU A 39 -38.01 -22.44 -27.51
CA GLU A 39 -36.73 -23.14 -27.70
C GLU A 39 -36.40 -23.15 -29.20
N GLY A 40 -35.41 -22.35 -29.59
CA GLY A 40 -35.04 -22.17 -30.99
C GLY A 40 -33.57 -21.88 -31.17
N GLN A 41 -32.80 -22.94 -31.45
CA GLN A 41 -31.73 -23.01 -32.45
C GLN A 41 -30.58 -21.96 -32.36
N PRO A 42 -29.31 -22.39 -32.16
CA PRO A 42 -28.17 -21.48 -32.12
C PRO A 42 -28.00 -20.79 -33.48
N ARG A 43 -28.48 -19.54 -33.57
CA ARG A 43 -28.15 -18.64 -34.67
C ARG A 43 -26.66 -18.35 -34.59
N ASN A 44 -25.92 -18.90 -35.54
CA ASN A 44 -24.56 -18.48 -35.84
C ASN A 44 -24.56 -16.97 -36.09
N LEU A 45 -24.13 -16.20 -35.09
CA LEU A 45 -23.91 -14.77 -35.20
C LEU A 45 -22.86 -14.56 -36.31
N PRO A 46 -23.16 -13.75 -37.34
CA PRO A 46 -22.19 -13.43 -38.36
C PRO A 46 -20.98 -12.78 -37.70
N ARG A 47 -19.82 -13.44 -37.85
CA ARG A 47 -18.52 -12.92 -37.45
C ARG A 47 -18.38 -11.55 -38.14
N LEU A 48 -18.52 -10.47 -37.36
CA LEU A 48 -18.33 -9.10 -37.81
C LEU A 48 -16.86 -8.91 -38.17
N VAL A 49 -16.54 -9.26 -39.40
CA VAL A 49 -15.28 -8.95 -40.06
C VAL A 49 -15.38 -7.50 -40.54
N GLY A 50 -14.79 -6.59 -39.77
CA GLY A 50 -14.57 -5.20 -40.20
C GLY A 50 -14.75 -4.18 -39.09
N GLU A 51 -13.87 -4.14 -38.08
CA GLU A 51 -13.73 -2.94 -37.24
C GLU A 51 -13.25 -1.77 -38.13
N LEU A 52 -14.13 -0.80 -38.39
CA LEU A 52 -13.76 0.41 -39.11
C LEU A 52 -12.67 1.19 -38.32
N PRO A 53 -11.64 1.73 -39.00
CA PRO A 53 -10.57 2.52 -38.36
C PRO A 53 -11.06 3.77 -37.60
N SER A 54 -12.28 4.25 -37.90
CA SER A 54 -12.94 5.33 -37.17
C SER A 54 -13.18 5.00 -35.70
N ASP A 55 -13.47 3.73 -35.38
CA ASP A 55 -13.87 3.31 -34.03
C ASP A 55 -12.70 3.29 -33.05
N ARG A 56 -11.49 2.96 -33.53
CA ARG A 56 -10.27 2.97 -32.69
C ARG A 56 -9.94 4.35 -32.14
N THR A 57 -10.07 5.38 -32.97
CA THR A 57 -9.80 6.76 -32.53
C THR A 57 -10.86 7.28 -31.57
N ALA A 58 -12.14 6.96 -31.80
CA ALA A 58 -13.23 7.28 -30.88
C ALA A 58 -13.06 6.57 -29.52
N ARG A 59 -12.76 5.26 -29.54
CA ARG A 59 -12.47 4.47 -28.34
C ARG A 59 -11.28 5.02 -27.57
N ARG A 60 -10.19 5.39 -28.26
CA ARG A 60 -9.02 6.01 -27.62
C ARG A 60 -9.37 7.33 -26.94
N ARG A 61 -10.10 8.22 -27.61
CA ARG A 61 -10.54 9.50 -27.02
C ARG A 61 -11.46 9.28 -25.82
N ALA A 62 -12.36 8.30 -25.89
CA ALA A 62 -13.24 7.94 -24.79
C ALA A 62 -12.44 7.42 -23.58
N LEU A 63 -11.44 6.57 -23.80
CA LEU A 63 -10.54 6.08 -22.75
C LEU A 63 -9.70 7.21 -22.14
N GLU A 64 -9.11 8.07 -22.96
CA GLU A 64 -8.35 9.25 -22.49
C GLU A 64 -9.22 10.18 -21.66
N SER A 65 -10.49 10.40 -22.06
CA SER A 65 -11.45 11.19 -21.29
C SER A 65 -11.75 10.57 -19.92
N ARG A 66 -12.03 9.25 -19.88
CA ARG A 66 -12.25 8.52 -18.62
C ARG A 66 -11.04 8.58 -17.71
N LEU A 67 -9.84 8.41 -18.26
CA LEU A 67 -8.58 8.49 -17.53
C LEU A 67 -8.35 9.89 -16.94
N ARG A 68 -8.64 10.96 -17.69
CA ARG A 68 -8.58 12.34 -17.16
C ARG A 68 -9.55 12.55 -15.99
N ILE A 69 -10.78 12.05 -16.12
CA ILE A 69 -11.79 12.15 -15.05
C ILE A 69 -11.32 11.37 -13.80
N ALA A 70 -10.77 10.16 -13.98
CA ALA A 70 -10.23 9.36 -12.89
C ALA A 70 -9.05 10.08 -12.19
N HIS A 71 -8.10 10.65 -12.93
CA HIS A 71 -7.01 11.44 -12.35
C HIS A 71 -7.51 12.68 -11.60
N ALA A 72 -8.48 13.41 -12.16
CA ALA A 72 -9.05 14.57 -11.49
C ALA A 72 -9.72 14.19 -10.15
N LYS A 73 -10.46 13.08 -10.16
CA LYS A 73 -11.08 12.53 -8.94
C LYS A 73 -10.03 12.12 -7.92
N VAL A 74 -8.99 11.38 -8.31
CA VAL A 74 -7.92 10.98 -7.39
C VAL A 74 -7.16 12.18 -6.83
N ALA A 75 -6.90 13.19 -7.66
CA ALA A 75 -6.21 14.41 -7.23
C ALA A 75 -6.89 15.07 -6.02
N SER A 76 -8.23 15.09 -5.98
CA SER A 76 -8.98 15.61 -4.82
C SER A 76 -8.87 14.72 -3.56
N PHE A 77 -8.72 13.40 -3.70
CA PHE A 77 -8.62 12.49 -2.56
C PHE A 77 -7.22 12.48 -1.93
N ILE A 78 -6.18 12.67 -2.75
CA ILE A 78 -4.79 12.60 -2.30
C ILE A 78 -4.26 13.91 -1.74
N GLU A 79 -4.95 15.04 -1.92
CA GLU A 79 -4.44 16.35 -1.54
C GLU A 79 -4.00 16.41 -0.07
N ARG A 80 -4.86 15.95 0.86
CA ARG A 80 -4.55 15.92 2.30
C ARG A 80 -3.40 14.95 2.64
N PRO A 81 -3.43 13.67 2.22
CA PRO A 81 -2.30 12.76 2.41
C PRO A 81 -0.97 13.32 1.88
N MET A 82 -0.99 13.99 0.72
CA MET A 82 0.20 14.58 0.12
C MET A 82 0.78 15.71 0.98
N ILE A 83 -0.06 16.55 1.60
CA ILE A 83 0.43 17.58 2.53
C ILE A 83 1.11 16.92 3.73
N HIS A 84 0.47 15.93 4.36
CA HIS A 84 1.05 15.23 5.51
C HIS A 84 2.38 14.56 5.18
N TRP A 85 2.44 13.94 4.00
CA TRP A 85 3.63 13.30 3.48
C TRP A 85 4.77 14.30 3.23
N ARG A 86 4.47 15.46 2.65
CA ARG A 86 5.46 16.55 2.48
C ARG A 86 5.97 17.08 3.82
N CYS A 87 5.07 17.30 4.77
CA CYS A 87 5.44 17.71 6.13
C CYS A 87 6.33 16.67 6.81
N ALA A 88 6.04 15.38 6.63
CA ALA A 88 6.85 14.29 7.18
C ALA A 88 8.27 14.29 6.58
N ILE A 89 8.42 14.45 5.26
CA ILE A 89 9.74 14.55 4.61
C ILE A 89 10.52 15.75 5.11
N VAL A 90 9.90 16.93 5.18
CA VAL A 90 10.55 18.14 5.71
C VAL A 90 10.95 17.93 7.17
N GLY A 91 10.09 17.32 7.97
CA GLY A 91 10.41 16.95 9.36
C GLY A 91 11.62 16.03 9.45
N LEU A 92 11.71 14.99 8.61
CA LEU A 92 12.86 14.08 8.57
C LEU A 92 14.14 14.80 8.16
N LEU A 93 14.08 15.70 7.18
CA LEU A 93 15.22 16.52 6.78
C LEU A 93 15.70 17.43 7.92
N VAL A 94 14.78 18.10 8.61
CA VAL A 94 15.11 18.94 9.77
C VAL A 94 15.72 18.10 10.89
N LEU A 95 15.17 16.93 11.17
CA LEU A 95 15.68 16.02 12.20
C LEU A 95 17.09 15.52 11.86
N ALA A 96 17.35 15.16 10.59
CA ALA A 96 18.67 14.79 10.11
C ALA A 96 19.68 15.93 10.32
N LEU A 97 19.30 17.18 9.98
CA LEU A 97 20.14 18.35 10.20
C LEU A 97 20.44 18.58 11.69
N ILE A 98 19.45 18.43 12.57
CA ILE A 98 19.63 18.53 14.03
C ILE A 98 20.63 17.48 14.52
N ARG A 99 20.50 16.23 14.08
CA ARG A 99 21.44 15.15 14.44
C ARG A 99 22.85 15.45 13.96
N THR A 100 23.01 15.90 12.71
CA THR A 100 24.31 16.30 12.17
C THR A 100 24.92 17.45 12.98
N ALA A 101 24.14 18.48 13.29
CA ALA A 101 24.60 19.61 14.09
C ALA A 101 25.04 19.19 15.50
N ALA A 102 24.29 18.29 16.15
CA ALA A 102 24.66 17.75 17.47
C ALA A 102 26.00 16.99 17.42
N VAL A 103 26.19 16.14 16.41
CA VAL A 103 27.46 15.41 16.19
C VAL A 103 28.62 16.38 15.95
N LEU A 104 28.41 17.43 15.15
CA LEU A 104 29.42 18.46 14.90
C LEU A 104 29.82 19.25 16.15
N GLN A 105 28.91 19.38 17.13
CA GLN A 105 29.20 19.99 18.43
C GLN A 105 29.88 19.02 19.41
N GLY A 106 30.18 17.79 18.99
CA GLY A 106 30.77 16.76 19.85
C GLY A 106 29.77 16.11 20.81
N ASN A 107 28.47 16.43 20.70
CA ASN A 107 27.43 15.68 21.38
C ASN A 107 27.22 14.40 20.58
N VAL A 108 27.82 13.30 21.02
CA VAL A 108 27.68 11.99 20.38
C VAL A 108 26.82 11.08 21.26
N PRO A 109 25.91 10.27 20.68
CA PRO A 109 25.18 9.29 21.45
C PRO A 109 26.16 8.27 22.05
N GLY A 110 25.87 7.76 23.24
CA GLY A 110 26.75 6.80 23.92
C GLY A 110 27.02 5.54 23.08
N TYR A 111 28.17 4.89 23.29
CA TYR A 111 28.61 3.74 22.48
C TYR A 111 27.56 2.62 22.35
N SER A 112 26.79 2.35 23.40
CA SER A 112 25.75 1.32 23.40
C SER A 112 24.55 1.65 22.50
N VAL A 113 24.27 2.93 22.28
CA VAL A 113 23.08 3.42 21.55
C VAL A 113 23.44 3.98 20.18
N TYR A 114 24.73 4.20 19.91
CA TYR A 114 25.25 4.71 18.64
C TYR A 114 24.75 3.89 17.44
N ALA A 115 24.78 2.55 17.53
CA ALA A 115 24.33 1.68 16.46
C ALA A 115 22.84 1.90 16.10
N MET A 116 21.98 2.11 17.09
CA MET A 116 20.55 2.37 16.87
C MET A 116 20.32 3.72 16.20
N HIS A 117 21.06 4.76 16.61
CA HIS A 117 21.00 6.07 15.97
C HIS A 117 21.53 6.06 14.54
N PHE A 118 22.57 5.28 14.28
CA PHE A 118 23.11 5.10 12.93
C PHE A 118 22.11 4.40 12.01
N LEU A 119 21.47 3.33 12.50
CA LEU A 119 20.44 2.60 11.74
C LEU A 119 19.23 3.49 11.42
N THR A 120 18.68 4.19 12.42
CA THR A 120 17.53 5.10 12.22
C THR A 120 17.86 6.28 11.31
N THR A 121 19.06 6.86 11.45
CA THR A 121 19.49 7.94 10.54
C THR A 121 19.66 7.44 9.09
N SER A 122 20.19 6.24 8.90
CA SER A 122 20.32 5.65 7.56
C SER A 122 18.95 5.35 6.96
N SER A 123 18.04 4.80 7.76
CA SER A 123 16.64 4.55 7.42
C SER A 123 15.91 5.82 7.01
N ASP A 124 16.06 6.93 7.76
CA ASP A 124 15.47 8.23 7.42
C ASP A 124 15.96 8.73 6.06
N VAL A 125 17.27 8.64 5.80
CA VAL A 125 17.87 9.07 4.53
C VAL A 125 17.30 8.25 3.38
N ILE A 126 17.21 6.92 3.53
CA ILE A 126 16.60 6.04 2.53
C ILE A 126 15.14 6.44 2.31
N CYS A 127 14.35 6.61 3.37
CA CYS A 127 12.96 7.04 3.28
C CYS A 127 12.81 8.37 2.51
N VAL A 128 13.66 9.36 2.77
CA VAL A 128 13.66 10.65 2.07
C VAL A 128 14.01 10.48 0.59
N VAL A 129 15.09 9.76 0.28
CA VAL A 129 15.56 9.51 -1.10
C VAL A 129 14.52 8.75 -1.91
N CYS A 130 13.96 7.70 -1.33
CA CYS A 130 12.95 6.88 -1.98
C CYS A 130 11.62 7.60 -2.11
N SER A 131 11.31 8.56 -1.24
CA SER A 131 10.08 9.34 -1.32
C SER A 131 10.17 10.51 -2.31
N LEU A 132 11.36 11.08 -2.51
CA LEU A 132 11.59 12.26 -3.38
C LEU A 132 10.94 12.22 -4.78
N PRO A 133 10.95 11.11 -5.54
CA PRO A 133 10.30 11.06 -6.85
C PRO A 133 8.79 11.34 -6.78
N LEU A 134 8.11 10.86 -5.75
CA LEU A 134 6.68 11.13 -5.54
C LEU A 134 6.46 12.61 -5.13
N PHE A 135 7.47 13.25 -4.54
CA PHE A 135 7.42 14.64 -4.07
C PHE A 135 7.49 15.59 -5.25
N ALA A 136 8.50 15.36 -6.09
CA ALA A 136 8.80 16.22 -7.21
C ALA A 136 7.74 16.13 -8.31
N PHE A 137 7.26 14.92 -8.60
CA PHE A 137 6.42 14.68 -9.77
C PHE A 137 4.93 14.41 -9.45
N GLY A 138 4.59 14.20 -8.17
CA GLY A 138 3.24 13.86 -7.76
C GLY A 138 2.71 12.59 -8.43
N THR A 139 1.38 12.47 -8.53
CA THR A 139 0.72 11.27 -9.10
C THR A 139 0.78 11.18 -10.62
N ARG A 140 1.27 12.22 -11.30
CA ARG A 140 1.54 12.18 -12.75
C ARG A 140 2.97 11.75 -13.07
N GLY A 141 3.79 11.53 -12.05
CA GLY A 141 5.20 11.19 -12.23
C GLY A 141 5.42 9.85 -12.92
N ALA A 142 6.61 9.72 -13.52
CA ALA A 142 7.06 8.49 -14.15
C ALA A 142 7.05 7.29 -13.19
N CYS A 143 7.17 7.51 -11.88
CA CYS A 143 7.07 6.46 -10.87
C CYS A 143 5.72 5.72 -10.91
N VAL A 144 4.61 6.44 -11.04
CA VAL A 144 3.27 5.82 -11.14
C VAL A 144 3.12 5.13 -12.50
N GLN A 145 3.61 5.75 -13.58
CA GLN A 145 3.51 5.21 -14.94
C GLN A 145 4.35 3.96 -15.15
N LYS A 146 5.51 3.86 -14.51
CA LYS A 146 6.44 2.74 -14.60
C LYS A 146 6.18 1.65 -13.55
N GLY A 147 5.16 1.80 -12.70
CA GLY A 147 4.87 0.82 -11.65
C GLY A 147 5.90 0.79 -10.51
N CYS A 148 6.74 1.82 -10.36
CA CYS A 148 7.77 1.85 -9.30
C CYS A 148 7.21 2.23 -7.91
N LEU A 149 5.92 2.58 -7.82
CA LEU A 149 5.32 3.03 -6.57
C LEU A 149 5.25 1.92 -5.53
N GLY A 150 5.01 0.67 -5.95
CA GLY A 150 4.95 -0.53 -5.12
C GLY A 150 6.27 -0.74 -4.39
N PRO A 151 7.38 -1.00 -5.12
CA PRO A 151 8.71 -1.17 -4.51
C PRO A 151 9.14 0.00 -3.61
N MET A 152 8.79 1.24 -3.98
CA MET A 152 9.06 2.41 -3.13
C MET A 152 8.29 2.36 -1.81
N LEU A 153 7.01 1.98 -1.86
CA LEU A 153 6.16 1.85 -0.67
C LEU A 153 6.63 0.69 0.22
N THR A 154 6.99 -0.45 -0.37
CA THR A 154 7.58 -1.60 0.32
C THR A 154 8.86 -1.20 1.05
N LEU A 155 9.72 -0.42 0.39
CA LEU A 155 10.97 0.04 0.99
C LEU A 155 10.74 1.02 2.14
N VAL A 156 9.82 1.99 2.00
CA VAL A 156 9.44 2.90 3.10
C VAL A 156 8.84 2.13 4.28
N PHE A 157 8.00 1.13 4.01
CA PHE A 157 7.43 0.27 5.04
C PHE A 157 8.51 -0.56 5.75
N ALA A 158 9.42 -1.19 5.01
CA ALA A 158 10.53 -1.96 5.58
C ALA A 158 11.44 -1.10 6.46
N MET A 159 11.79 0.10 6.00
CA MET A 159 12.60 1.06 6.78
C MET A 159 11.85 1.52 8.05
N SER A 160 10.54 1.74 7.96
CA SER A 160 9.70 2.03 9.14
C SER A 160 9.72 0.89 10.16
N LEU A 161 9.68 -0.37 9.71
CA LEU A 161 9.80 -1.54 10.60
C LEU A 161 11.17 -1.63 11.26
N VAL A 162 12.24 -1.33 10.52
CA VAL A 162 13.60 -1.26 11.08
C VAL A 162 13.65 -0.20 12.19
N ASP A 163 13.10 0.98 11.95
CA ASP A 163 13.04 2.06 12.95
C ASP A 163 12.23 1.70 14.19
N TYR A 164 11.06 1.09 14.00
CA TYR A 164 10.27 0.56 15.10
C TYR A 164 11.04 -0.49 15.90
N SER A 165 11.76 -1.39 15.23
CA SER A 165 12.54 -2.42 15.89
C SER A 165 13.71 -1.83 16.69
N ALA A 166 14.40 -0.81 16.15
CA ALA A 166 15.47 -0.11 16.83
C ALA A 166 14.95 0.64 18.06
N PHE A 167 13.80 1.31 17.94
CA PHE A 167 13.16 1.99 19.07
C PHE A 167 12.68 1.01 20.14
N CYS A 168 12.10 -0.13 19.77
CA CYS A 168 11.71 -1.16 20.72
C CYS A 168 12.93 -1.76 21.44
N ALA A 169 14.00 -2.07 20.70
CA ALA A 169 15.25 -2.54 21.29
C ALA A 169 15.86 -1.51 22.25
N TYR A 170 15.81 -0.23 21.89
CA TYR A 170 16.20 0.87 22.76
C TYR A 170 15.40 0.85 24.07
N MET A 171 14.07 0.80 23.98
CA MET A 171 13.19 0.78 25.16
C MET A 171 13.41 -0.44 26.08
N LEU A 172 13.87 -1.57 25.53
CA LEU A 172 14.20 -2.77 26.32
C LEU A 172 15.56 -2.65 27.03
N VAL A 173 16.51 -1.93 26.44
CA VAL A 173 17.88 -1.80 26.98
C VAL A 173 18.05 -0.55 27.85
N ALA A 174 17.25 0.49 27.62
CA ALA A 174 17.33 1.74 28.34
C ALA A 174 17.01 1.53 29.83
N THR A 175 18.05 1.56 30.66
CA THR A 175 17.88 1.57 32.11
C THR A 175 17.45 2.98 32.55
N PRO A 176 16.35 3.12 33.30
CA PRO A 176 15.92 4.43 33.77
C PRO A 176 17.01 5.02 34.66
N ARG A 177 17.41 6.27 34.39
CA ARG A 177 18.35 6.98 35.27
C ARG A 177 17.69 7.19 36.64
N PRO A 178 18.41 6.95 37.74
CA PRO A 178 17.89 7.22 39.07
C PRO A 178 17.61 8.72 39.21
N LEU A 179 16.38 9.06 39.59
CA LEU A 179 15.95 10.44 39.82
C LEU A 179 16.64 11.02 41.06
N ALA A 180 17.00 12.30 41.01
CA ALA A 180 17.51 13.00 42.18
C ALA A 180 16.41 13.08 43.25
N PRO A 181 16.73 12.83 44.54
CA PRO A 181 15.74 12.92 45.60
C PRO A 181 15.18 14.35 45.71
N GLY A 182 13.86 14.49 45.53
CA GLY A 182 13.16 15.78 45.67
C GLY A 182 12.50 16.34 44.40
N SER A 183 12.62 15.69 43.24
CA SER A 183 11.89 16.11 42.03
C SER A 183 10.37 15.94 42.21
N ARG A 184 9.60 17.03 42.14
CA ARG A 184 8.13 17.02 42.32
C ARG A 184 7.32 17.16 41.03
N SER A 185 7.95 17.60 39.94
CA SER A 185 7.28 17.83 38.65
C SER A 185 7.41 16.60 37.75
N MET A 186 6.29 16.18 37.13
CA MET A 186 6.29 15.11 36.13
C MET A 186 7.14 15.45 34.90
N LEU A 187 7.27 16.73 34.55
CA LEU A 187 8.10 17.17 33.43
C LEU A 187 9.59 16.98 33.74
N ASP A 188 10.03 17.33 34.96
CA ASP A 188 11.42 17.13 35.38
C ASP A 188 11.78 15.64 35.39
N VAL A 189 10.83 14.78 35.77
CA VAL A 189 10.97 13.33 35.71
C VAL A 189 11.11 12.86 34.27
N LEU A 190 10.27 13.36 33.36
CA LEU A 190 10.27 12.96 31.95
C LEU A 190 11.53 13.45 31.22
N GLU A 191 11.98 14.67 31.51
CA GLU A 191 13.23 15.24 31.00
C GLU A 191 14.46 14.50 31.56
N ALA A 192 14.44 14.11 32.83
CA ALA A 192 15.50 13.31 33.44
C ALA A 192 15.55 11.88 32.90
N MET A 193 14.41 11.33 32.46
CA MET A 193 14.29 9.97 31.94
C MET A 193 14.51 9.85 30.43
N VAL A 194 14.29 10.93 29.67
CA VAL A 194 14.34 10.91 28.20
C VAL A 194 15.32 11.97 27.70
N GLY A 195 16.52 11.54 27.34
CA GLY A 195 17.50 12.44 26.74
C GLY A 195 17.08 12.96 25.35
N VAL A 196 17.82 13.95 24.87
CA VAL A 196 17.58 14.59 23.56
C VAL A 196 17.64 13.58 22.41
N TRP A 197 18.51 12.57 22.54
CA TRP A 197 18.70 11.54 21.53
C TRP A 197 17.47 10.63 21.43
N GLU A 198 16.83 10.33 22.55
CA GLU A 198 15.62 9.52 22.65
C GLU A 198 14.42 10.25 22.04
N TRP A 199 14.30 11.54 22.28
CA TRP A 199 13.33 12.38 21.58
C TRP A 199 13.58 12.40 20.08
N ALA A 200 14.84 12.44 19.65
CA ALA A 200 15.18 12.36 18.24
C ALA A 200 14.81 11.00 17.62
N LEU A 201 14.96 9.88 18.35
CA LEU A 201 14.50 8.55 17.89
C LEU A 201 12.98 8.49 17.79
N LEU A 202 12.28 8.95 18.83
CA LEU A 202 10.83 8.98 18.86
C LEU A 202 10.26 9.85 17.72
N ALA A 203 10.88 11.00 17.47
CA ALA A 203 10.52 11.88 16.36
C ALA A 203 10.72 11.19 15.01
N SER A 204 11.83 10.46 14.81
CA SER A 204 12.06 9.64 13.60
C SER A 204 10.91 8.68 13.36
N VAL A 205 10.63 7.83 14.36
CA VAL A 205 9.62 6.78 14.25
C VAL A 205 8.25 7.40 13.95
N ALA A 206 7.89 8.49 14.64
CA ALA A 206 6.63 9.19 14.41
C ALA A 206 6.53 9.75 12.97
N LEU A 207 7.60 10.38 12.47
CA LEU A 207 7.65 10.95 11.12
C LEU A 207 7.62 9.85 10.04
N GLN A 208 8.39 8.77 10.20
CA GLN A 208 8.36 7.62 9.30
C GLN A 208 6.99 6.93 9.29
N THR A 209 6.34 6.80 10.46
CA THR A 209 4.98 6.27 10.54
C THR A 209 3.98 7.15 9.79
N ALA A 210 4.09 8.47 9.95
CA ALA A 210 3.26 9.42 9.20
C ALA A 210 3.53 9.33 7.69
N LEU A 211 4.79 9.16 7.29
CA LEU A 211 5.21 8.97 5.89
C LEU A 211 4.63 7.67 5.32
N CYS A 212 4.73 6.57 6.06
CA CYS A 212 4.19 5.26 5.66
C CYS A 212 2.65 5.31 5.54
N ALA A 213 1.95 5.84 6.54
CA ALA A 213 0.49 5.92 6.55
C ALA A 213 -0.05 6.83 5.43
N SER A 214 0.62 7.95 5.15
CA SER A 214 0.24 8.84 4.05
C SER A 214 0.53 8.21 2.69
N SER A 215 1.67 7.54 2.52
CA SER A 215 2.02 6.82 1.29
C SER A 215 1.02 5.70 1.00
N TRP A 216 0.61 4.95 2.03
CA TRP A 216 -0.45 3.94 1.91
C TRP A 216 -1.78 4.54 1.45
N ARG A 217 -2.19 5.68 2.01
CA ARG A 217 -3.43 6.36 1.59
C ARG A 217 -3.37 6.80 0.12
N VAL A 218 -2.22 7.27 -0.35
CA VAL A 218 -2.00 7.62 -1.77
C VAL A 218 -2.06 6.38 -2.66
N TYR A 219 -1.37 5.30 -2.26
CA TYR A 219 -1.41 4.00 -2.94
C TYR A 219 -2.84 3.49 -3.09
N ARG A 220 -3.57 3.40 -1.97
CA ARG A 220 -4.97 2.95 -1.93
C ARG A 220 -5.86 3.79 -2.84
N ALA A 221 -5.70 5.12 -2.83
CA ALA A 221 -6.49 6.02 -3.69
C ALA A 221 -6.21 5.80 -5.18
N LEU A 222 -4.95 5.60 -5.57
CA LEU A 222 -4.57 5.29 -6.96
C LEU A 222 -5.10 3.92 -7.40
N ARG A 223 -5.04 2.93 -6.50
CA ARG A 223 -5.51 1.57 -6.73
C ARG A 223 -7.04 1.50 -6.89
N MET A 224 -7.80 2.12 -5.98
CA MET A 224 -9.27 2.20 -6.08
C MET A 224 -9.76 2.93 -7.35
N ALA A 225 -8.93 3.81 -7.91
CA ALA A 225 -9.27 4.50 -9.16
C ALA A 225 -8.86 3.72 -10.42
N GLY A 226 -8.21 2.55 -10.27
CA GLY A 226 -7.68 1.77 -11.39
C GLY A 226 -6.56 2.48 -12.14
N LEU A 227 -5.86 3.42 -11.49
CA LEU A 227 -4.70 4.11 -12.06
C LEU A 227 -3.38 3.38 -11.79
N TYR A 228 -3.41 2.36 -10.92
CA TYR A 228 -2.26 1.56 -10.52
C TYR A 228 -2.59 0.06 -10.70
N ALA A 229 -1.64 -0.70 -11.27
CA ALA A 229 -1.78 -1.88 -12.17
C ALA A 229 -2.43 -1.58 -13.52
N PRO A 230 -1.63 -1.10 -14.50
CA PRO A 230 -2.06 -1.03 -15.88
C PRO A 230 -2.26 -2.41 -16.53
N GLU A 231 -1.81 -3.49 -15.90
CA GLU A 231 -1.77 -4.81 -16.50
C GLU A 231 -3.12 -5.54 -16.35
N LYS A 232 -3.81 -5.59 -17.49
CA LYS A 232 -5.02 -6.37 -17.80
C LYS A 232 -6.30 -5.91 -17.07
N PRO A 233 -7.22 -5.21 -17.78
CA PRO A 233 -8.60 -5.09 -17.34
C PRO A 233 -9.27 -6.46 -17.47
N SER A 234 -8.97 -7.40 -16.57
CA SER A 234 -9.85 -8.54 -16.37
C SER A 234 -11.11 -8.01 -15.69
N ASP A 235 -12.29 -8.44 -16.15
CA ASP A 235 -13.56 -8.04 -15.52
C ASP A 235 -13.59 -8.40 -14.02
N VAL A 236 -12.77 -9.37 -13.60
CA VAL A 236 -12.55 -9.79 -12.21
C VAL A 236 -11.88 -8.71 -11.35
N ALA A 237 -11.04 -7.84 -11.92
CA ALA A 237 -10.37 -6.77 -11.18
C ALA A 237 -11.35 -5.71 -10.66
N ARG A 238 -12.56 -5.62 -11.23
CA ARG A 238 -13.57 -4.63 -10.85
C ARG A 238 -14.25 -4.96 -9.51
N ASP A 239 -14.39 -6.24 -9.18
CA ASP A 239 -14.93 -6.69 -7.89
C ASP A 239 -13.87 -6.70 -6.78
N ARG A 240 -12.59 -6.98 -7.11
CA ARG A 240 -11.47 -6.93 -6.15
C ARG A 240 -11.11 -5.51 -5.67
N GLN A 241 -11.70 -4.45 -6.26
CA GLN A 241 -11.44 -3.05 -5.86
C GLN A 241 -11.97 -2.68 -4.46
N LYS A 242 -12.77 -3.53 -3.81
CA LYS A 242 -13.42 -3.20 -2.54
C LYS A 242 -12.50 -3.34 -1.32
N ASP A 243 -11.56 -4.29 -1.32
CA ASP A 243 -10.76 -4.65 -0.15
C ASP A 243 -9.26 -4.71 -0.48
N ILE A 244 -8.57 -3.57 -0.38
CA ILE A 244 -7.11 -3.49 -0.55
C ILE A 244 -6.47 -3.76 0.82
N SER A 245 -5.84 -4.93 0.97
CA SER A 245 -5.16 -5.34 2.20
C SER A 245 -3.82 -4.63 2.37
N PHE A 246 -3.47 -4.26 3.61
CA PHE A 246 -2.15 -3.68 3.93
C PHE A 246 -0.97 -4.59 3.55
N LEU A 247 -1.20 -5.91 3.47
CA LEU A 247 -0.17 -6.87 3.08
C LEU A 247 0.21 -6.79 1.59
N GLU A 248 -0.63 -6.17 0.75
CA GLU A 248 -0.31 -5.90 -0.67
C GLU A 248 0.87 -4.93 -0.83
N ILE A 249 1.24 -4.20 0.24
CA ILE A 249 2.47 -3.40 0.25
C ILE A 249 3.72 -4.29 0.34
N VAL A 250 3.60 -5.45 1.00
CA VAL A 250 4.73 -6.32 1.34
C VAL A 250 4.97 -7.34 0.23
N CYS A 251 3.90 -7.91 -0.32
CA CYS A 251 3.96 -8.84 -1.45
C CYS A 251 3.37 -8.16 -2.67
N GLU A 252 4.08 -8.17 -3.80
CA GLU A 252 3.49 -7.69 -5.03
C GLU A 252 2.29 -8.58 -5.39
N ALA A 253 1.28 -8.02 -6.07
CA ALA A 253 0.08 -8.78 -6.43
C ALA A 253 0.43 -10.04 -7.27
N GLU A 254 1.49 -9.94 -8.06
CA GLU A 254 2.04 -11.03 -8.89
C GLU A 254 2.58 -12.19 -8.04
N ASP A 255 3.16 -11.89 -6.87
CA ASP A 255 3.65 -12.91 -5.93
C ASP A 255 2.48 -13.68 -5.31
N ILE A 256 1.39 -12.99 -4.98
CA ILE A 256 0.19 -13.61 -4.40
C ILE A 256 -0.49 -14.52 -5.43
N GLU A 257 -0.62 -14.07 -6.69
CA GLU A 257 -1.17 -14.90 -7.76
C GLU A 257 -0.32 -16.16 -8.02
N SER A 258 1.00 -16.04 -7.90
CA SER A 258 1.92 -17.18 -8.02
C SER A 258 1.77 -18.17 -6.85
N LEU A 259 1.50 -17.67 -5.64
CA LEU A 259 1.23 -18.50 -4.46
C LEU A 259 -0.11 -19.25 -4.60
N GLU A 260 -1.17 -18.58 -5.06
CA GLU A 260 -2.48 -19.20 -5.33
C GLU A 260 -2.35 -20.33 -6.38
N GLN A 261 -1.58 -20.10 -7.45
CA GLN A 261 -1.32 -21.12 -8.48
C GLN A 261 -0.53 -22.31 -7.94
N MET A 262 0.43 -22.06 -7.03
CA MET A 262 1.22 -23.12 -6.41
C MET A 262 0.37 -23.98 -5.46
N GLU A 263 -0.55 -23.38 -4.69
CA GLU A 263 -1.47 -24.12 -3.81
C GLU A 263 -2.41 -25.04 -4.61
N LEU A 264 -2.95 -24.54 -5.74
CA LEU A 264 -3.75 -25.35 -6.67
C LEU A 264 -2.95 -26.52 -7.27
N THR A 265 -1.69 -26.29 -7.61
CA THR A 265 -0.82 -27.33 -8.21
C THR A 265 -0.41 -28.40 -7.18
N CYS A 266 -0.25 -28.04 -5.91
CA CYS A 266 0.12 -29.00 -4.86
C CYS A 266 -1.05 -29.88 -4.38
N CYS A 267 -2.30 -29.49 -4.65
CA CYS A 267 -3.48 -30.29 -4.29
C CYS A 267 -3.92 -31.28 -5.38
N GLU A 268 -3.41 -31.17 -6.61
CA GLU A 268 -3.44 -32.25 -7.59
C GLU A 268 -2.38 -33.29 -7.23
N VAL A 269 -2.61 -34.02 -6.12
CA VAL A 269 -1.99 -35.33 -5.96
C VAL A 269 -2.60 -36.21 -7.04
N PRO A 270 -1.86 -36.64 -8.08
CA PRO A 270 -2.41 -37.58 -9.04
C PRO A 270 -2.88 -38.80 -8.25
N PRO A 271 -4.10 -39.33 -8.52
CA PRO A 271 -4.57 -40.53 -7.85
C PRO A 271 -3.47 -41.58 -8.00
N SER A 272 -2.92 -41.99 -6.87
CA SER A 272 -1.83 -42.96 -6.79
C SER A 272 -2.15 -44.14 -7.71
N GLU A 273 -1.41 -44.25 -8.82
CA GLU A 273 -1.32 -45.52 -9.52
C GLU A 273 -0.88 -46.55 -8.49
N GLU A 274 -1.81 -47.44 -8.18
CA GLU A 274 -1.65 -48.56 -7.29
C GLU A 274 -0.45 -49.38 -7.79
N VAL A 275 0.72 -49.16 -7.17
CA VAL A 275 1.93 -49.93 -7.43
C VAL A 275 1.63 -51.37 -7.03
N THR A 276 1.16 -52.15 -8.00
CA THR A 276 0.92 -53.58 -7.88
C THR A 276 2.29 -54.24 -7.76
N ILE A 277 2.75 -54.40 -6.51
CA ILE A 277 3.94 -55.18 -6.19
C ILE A 277 3.64 -56.63 -6.56
N THR A 278 4.04 -57.03 -7.77
CA THR A 278 3.96 -58.42 -8.20
C THR A 278 5.13 -59.16 -7.55
N SER A 279 4.87 -59.85 -6.45
CA SER A 279 5.83 -60.72 -5.78
C SER A 279 6.10 -61.95 -6.63
N ALA A 280 7.20 -61.92 -7.39
CA ALA A 280 7.71 -63.10 -8.08
C ALA A 280 8.37 -64.06 -7.06
N SER A 281 7.60 -65.04 -6.59
CA SER A 281 8.10 -66.18 -5.83
C SER A 281 8.94 -67.08 -6.75
N SER A 282 10.26 -67.06 -6.57
CA SER A 282 11.18 -67.97 -7.25
C SER A 282 11.27 -69.28 -6.45
N GLY A 283 10.65 -70.33 -6.99
CA GLY A 283 10.77 -71.69 -6.48
C GLY A 283 12.16 -72.26 -6.79
N ILE A 284 12.86 -72.72 -5.75
CA ILE A 284 14.06 -73.54 -5.84
C ILE A 284 13.62 -74.99 -5.62
N THR A 285 13.71 -75.83 -6.66
CA THR A 285 13.59 -77.29 -6.56
C THR A 285 14.98 -77.89 -6.47
N ASN A 286 15.17 -78.76 -5.46
CA ASN A 286 16.32 -79.66 -5.29
C ASN A 286 16.31 -80.80 -6.32
#